data_AF-A0A7C4AFR6-F1
#
_entry.id   AF-A0A7C4AFR6-F1
#
_cell.length_a   1.000
_cell.length_b   1.000
_cell.length_c   1.000
_cell.angle_alpha   90.00
_cell.angle_beta   90.00
_cell.angle_gamma   90.00
#
_symmetry.space_group_name_H-M   'P 1'
#
loop_
_entity.id
_entity.type
_entity.pdbx_description
1 polymer ?
#
loop_
_entity_poly.entity_id
_entity_poly.type
_entity_poly.pdbx_seq_one_letter_code
_entity_poly.pdbx_strand_id
1 'polypeptide(L)'
;MAEGLLRHLTKGREDYEVLSAGVGAINGSPPSPHAVRALQELGIDISHQRSRMLTAELVEQADYIFAMTLGHVETITLLYPHVADKTFVLREFDDTLDVFEKDIPDPIGESYEVYLNCRDQIEQGIASMLRFLESTTPRPTAAAAATLPRSFVVGADHAGFELKEALKQHLQDAGIAVTDLGAYSAQATDYPDYAQAVARHVNRGQADLGLLVCATGVGMCMAANKVPGIRAAAVADEQVAALARSHNDANVLCLGAKFLSAEQAKRILDTFLRGRFEGGRHERRLRKLEPRTAAQLALAVVDPAVYAAVQDERRRQQQTIELIASENFTSPAVMEAQGSVLTNKYAEGYPRRRWYGGCENVDVVEQLAIDRACQLFGAEHANVQPHSGSGANMAVYFACLKPGDRILTMDLCHGGHLTHGNKVNFSGRFFEVVHYGVRKEDERIDYEQLAALARQHRPKMITVGASAYPRIINFAALGEIAREVGALLLADIAHIAGLVATGLHPSPVPHADFVTTTTHKTLRGPRGGL
;
A
#
# COMPACT_ATOMS: atom_id res chain seq x y z
N MET A 1 5.83 -31.16 12.63
CA MET A 1 5.03 -32.36 12.28
C MET A 1 4.95 -32.57 10.77
N ALA A 2 4.48 -31.57 10.00
CA ALA A 2 4.35 -31.66 8.53
C ALA A 2 5.61 -32.17 7.80
N GLU A 3 6.80 -31.65 8.13
CA GLU A 3 8.06 -32.14 7.55
C GLU A 3 8.28 -33.64 7.77
N GLY A 4 8.09 -34.10 9.02
CA GLY A 4 8.28 -35.51 9.38
C GLY A 4 7.31 -36.44 8.66
N LEU A 5 6.04 -36.06 8.60
CA LEU A 5 5.00 -36.82 7.89
C LEU A 5 5.28 -36.87 6.39
N LEU A 6 5.60 -35.73 5.77
CA LEU A 6 5.83 -35.68 4.32
C LEU A 6 7.06 -36.51 3.95
N ARG A 7 8.17 -36.39 4.67
CA ARG A 7 9.38 -37.22 4.46
C ARG A 7 9.10 -38.72 4.66
N HIS A 8 8.24 -39.07 5.61
CA HIS A 8 7.87 -40.47 5.84
C HIS A 8 7.04 -41.03 4.66
N LEU A 9 6.03 -40.27 4.20
CA LEU A 9 5.15 -40.67 3.11
C LEU A 9 5.85 -40.68 1.74
N THR A 10 6.86 -39.85 1.55
CA THR A 10 7.69 -39.84 0.32
C THR A 10 9.00 -40.63 0.46
N LYS A 11 9.12 -41.49 1.49
CA LYS A 11 10.36 -42.25 1.72
C LYS A 11 10.65 -43.19 0.55
N GLY A 12 11.86 -43.09 -0.01
CA GLY A 12 12.29 -43.89 -1.17
C GLY A 12 11.86 -43.33 -2.53
N ARG A 13 11.28 -42.13 -2.56
CA ARG A 13 10.95 -41.37 -3.77
C ARG A 13 12.03 -40.30 -3.99
N GLU A 14 12.78 -40.39 -5.08
CA GLU A 14 13.85 -39.42 -5.43
C GLU A 14 13.30 -38.15 -6.09
N ASP A 15 12.03 -38.14 -6.48
CA ASP A 15 11.32 -37.01 -7.10
C ASP A 15 10.86 -35.94 -6.09
N TYR A 16 11.11 -36.12 -4.78
CA TYR A 16 10.70 -35.18 -3.73
C TYR A 16 11.87 -34.74 -2.84
N GLU A 17 12.06 -33.43 -2.74
CA GLU A 17 12.86 -32.80 -1.68
C GLU A 17 11.93 -32.04 -0.73
N VAL A 18 11.99 -32.36 0.56
CA VAL A 18 11.12 -31.74 1.57
C VAL A 18 11.87 -30.64 2.32
N LEU A 19 11.28 -29.45 2.32
CA LEU A 19 11.75 -28.28 3.07
C LEU A 19 10.64 -27.81 4.02
N SER A 20 11.03 -27.31 5.20
CA SER A 20 10.08 -26.80 6.22
C SER A 20 10.53 -25.44 6.73
N ALA A 21 9.62 -24.49 6.85
CA ALA A 21 9.88 -23.16 7.40
C ALA A 21 8.60 -22.54 7.96
N GLY A 22 8.73 -21.63 8.92
CA GLY A 22 7.60 -20.90 9.49
C GLY A 22 7.61 -19.42 9.12
N VAL A 23 6.42 -18.86 8.88
CA VAL A 23 6.21 -17.43 8.54
C VAL A 23 6.64 -16.50 9.68
N GLY A 24 6.57 -16.97 10.93
CA GLY A 24 7.03 -16.25 12.13
C GLY A 24 7.92 -17.10 13.06
N ALA A 25 8.62 -18.10 12.53
CA ALA A 25 9.39 -19.03 13.35
C ALA A 25 10.68 -18.39 13.88
N ILE A 26 10.99 -18.68 15.16
CA ILE A 26 12.32 -18.42 15.74
C ILE A 26 13.26 -19.51 15.24
N ASN A 27 14.45 -19.14 14.74
CA ASN A 27 15.43 -20.10 14.25
C ASN A 27 16.00 -20.98 15.38
N GLY A 28 16.10 -22.29 15.14
CA GLY A 28 16.81 -23.23 16.02
C GLY A 28 16.00 -23.82 17.18
N SER A 29 14.69 -23.55 17.28
CA SER A 29 13.85 -24.14 18.32
C SER A 29 13.58 -25.63 18.03
N PRO A 30 13.58 -26.51 19.05
CA PRO A 30 13.20 -27.91 18.89
C PRO A 30 11.67 -28.06 18.78
N PRO A 31 11.15 -29.20 18.26
CA PRO A 31 9.73 -29.47 18.26
C PRO A 31 9.20 -29.64 19.70
N SER A 32 7.91 -29.37 19.92
CA SER A 32 7.32 -29.59 21.24
C SER A 32 7.32 -31.09 21.61
N PRO A 33 7.40 -31.43 22.91
CA PRO A 33 7.33 -32.83 23.35
C PRO A 33 6.07 -33.55 22.87
N HIS A 34 4.93 -32.84 22.80
CA HIS A 34 3.69 -33.39 22.27
C HIS A 34 3.76 -33.71 20.77
N ALA A 35 4.38 -32.84 19.96
CA ALA A 35 4.60 -33.12 18.54
C ALA A 35 5.52 -34.33 18.32
N VAL A 36 6.59 -34.45 19.12
CA VAL A 36 7.50 -35.62 19.07
C VAL A 36 6.73 -36.89 19.41
N ARG A 37 5.99 -36.89 20.52
CA ARG A 37 5.21 -38.05 20.97
C ARG A 37 4.13 -38.44 19.95
N ALA A 38 3.40 -37.47 19.39
CA ALA A 38 2.34 -37.71 18.41
C ALA A 38 2.86 -38.41 17.14
N LEU A 39 4.06 -38.07 16.67
CA LEU A 39 4.67 -38.73 15.52
C LEU A 39 5.42 -40.02 15.85
N GLN A 40 5.92 -40.18 17.07
CA GLN A 40 6.50 -41.44 17.54
C GLN A 40 5.49 -42.58 17.54
N GLU A 41 4.19 -42.31 17.79
CA GLU A 41 3.12 -43.31 17.66
C GLU A 41 2.98 -43.87 16.24
N LEU A 42 3.38 -43.10 15.23
CA LEU A 42 3.47 -43.53 13.83
C LEU A 42 4.86 -44.05 13.44
N GLY A 43 5.78 -44.18 14.41
CA GLY A 43 7.16 -44.59 14.17
C GLY A 43 8.04 -43.52 13.51
N ILE A 44 7.65 -42.25 13.56
CA ILE A 44 8.38 -41.13 12.95
C ILE A 44 9.08 -40.33 14.04
N ASP A 45 10.42 -40.34 14.05
CA ASP A 45 11.22 -39.52 14.96
C ASP A 45 11.50 -38.14 14.35
N ILE A 46 10.98 -37.08 14.98
CA ILE A 46 11.25 -35.68 14.61
C ILE A 46 12.09 -34.92 15.64
N SER A 47 12.59 -35.57 16.70
CA SER A 47 13.29 -34.90 17.82
C SER A 47 14.54 -34.10 17.40
N HIS A 48 15.13 -34.46 16.27
CA HIS A 48 16.31 -33.81 15.69
C HIS A 48 15.97 -32.56 14.84
N GLN A 49 14.71 -32.36 14.43
CA GLN A 49 14.31 -31.22 13.60
C GLN A 49 14.52 -29.89 14.33
N ARG A 50 14.79 -28.81 13.59
CA ARG A 50 14.94 -27.46 14.14
C ARG A 50 14.15 -26.49 13.28
N SER A 51 13.42 -25.58 13.93
CA SER A 51 12.67 -24.55 13.23
C SER A 51 13.61 -23.61 12.47
N ARG A 52 13.11 -23.07 11.35
CA ARG A 52 13.72 -21.96 10.64
C ARG A 52 12.65 -21.02 10.11
N MET A 53 12.97 -19.74 10.03
CA MET A 53 12.14 -18.72 9.44
C MET A 53 12.08 -18.89 7.92
N LEU A 54 10.93 -18.60 7.33
CA LEU A 54 10.79 -18.52 5.88
C LEU A 54 11.69 -17.42 5.32
N THR A 55 12.39 -17.71 4.22
CA THR A 55 13.26 -16.76 3.52
C THR A 55 12.92 -16.72 2.04
N ALA A 56 13.31 -15.64 1.36
CA ALA A 56 13.16 -15.52 -0.09
C ALA A 56 13.83 -16.69 -0.84
N GLU A 57 15.03 -17.09 -0.39
CA GLU A 57 15.77 -18.20 -0.97
C GLU A 57 15.01 -19.52 -0.89
N LEU A 58 14.42 -19.84 0.27
CA LEU A 58 13.61 -21.05 0.44
C LEU A 58 12.35 -21.05 -0.43
N VAL A 59 11.72 -19.88 -0.53
CA VAL A 59 10.53 -19.66 -1.35
C VAL A 59 10.87 -19.77 -2.84
N GLU A 60 12.04 -19.31 -3.28
CA GLU A 60 12.51 -19.44 -4.65
C GLU A 60 12.86 -20.89 -5.02
N GLN A 61 13.51 -21.62 -4.11
CA GLN A 61 13.92 -23.02 -4.30
C GLN A 61 12.75 -23.99 -4.40
N ALA A 62 11.63 -23.73 -3.70
CA ALA A 62 10.51 -24.66 -3.66
C ALA A 62 9.70 -24.69 -4.96
N ASP A 63 9.41 -25.85 -5.54
CA ASP A 63 8.48 -25.97 -6.67
C ASP A 63 7.02 -25.75 -6.26
N TYR A 64 6.67 -26.19 -5.05
CA TYR A 64 5.37 -26.02 -4.40
C TYR A 64 5.54 -25.68 -2.92
N ILE A 65 4.65 -24.83 -2.39
CA ILE A 65 4.61 -24.38 -1.01
C ILE A 65 3.23 -24.73 -0.47
N PHE A 66 3.18 -25.51 0.61
CA PHE A 66 1.93 -25.90 1.26
C PHE A 66 1.90 -25.36 2.69
N ALA A 67 0.91 -24.51 2.98
CA ALA A 67 0.75 -23.88 4.27
C ALA A 67 -0.41 -24.51 5.04
N MET A 68 -0.34 -24.46 6.38
CA MET A 68 -1.37 -25.08 7.22
C MET A 68 -2.70 -24.30 7.22
N THR A 69 -2.70 -23.00 6.95
CA THR A 69 -3.89 -22.15 7.00
C THR A 69 -3.91 -21.14 5.85
N LEU A 70 -5.09 -20.63 5.52
CA LEU A 70 -5.27 -19.54 4.54
C LEU A 70 -4.49 -18.28 4.96
N GLY A 71 -4.49 -17.92 6.24
CA GLY A 71 -3.72 -16.78 6.74
C GLY A 71 -2.20 -16.93 6.51
N HIS A 72 -1.67 -18.17 6.57
CA HIS A 72 -0.28 -18.41 6.19
C HIS A 72 -0.05 -18.24 4.68
N VAL A 73 -0.97 -18.74 3.83
CA VAL A 73 -0.90 -18.54 2.37
C VAL A 73 -0.93 -17.04 2.04
N GLU A 74 -1.83 -16.27 2.65
CA GLU A 74 -1.94 -14.82 2.48
C GLU A 74 -0.67 -14.11 2.92
N THR A 75 -0.08 -14.49 4.05
CA THR A 75 1.16 -13.86 4.53
C THR A 75 2.35 -14.17 3.62
N ILE A 76 2.49 -15.43 3.19
CA ILE A 76 3.53 -15.81 2.21
C ILE A 76 3.34 -15.05 0.91
N THR A 77 2.11 -14.94 0.44
CA THR A 77 1.74 -14.22 -0.77
C THR A 77 2.00 -12.71 -0.65
N LEU A 78 1.74 -12.14 0.52
CA LEU A 78 2.01 -10.72 0.79
C LEU A 78 3.52 -10.43 0.79
N LEU A 79 4.31 -11.30 1.42
CA LEU A 79 5.76 -11.15 1.52
C LEU A 79 6.48 -11.49 0.20
N TYR A 80 5.96 -12.48 -0.55
CA TYR A 80 6.55 -13.01 -1.77
C TYR A 80 5.47 -13.17 -2.88
N PRO A 81 4.95 -12.06 -3.45
CA PRO A 81 3.81 -12.12 -4.38
C PRO A 81 4.02 -12.98 -5.62
N HIS A 82 5.28 -13.15 -6.04
CA HIS A 82 5.68 -13.89 -7.23
C HIS A 82 5.56 -15.42 -7.10
N VAL A 83 5.31 -15.96 -5.89
CA VAL A 83 5.15 -17.41 -5.64
C VAL A 83 3.73 -17.84 -5.27
N ALA A 84 2.78 -16.92 -5.35
CA ALA A 84 1.41 -17.19 -4.91
C ALA A 84 0.75 -18.35 -5.68
N ASP A 85 1.13 -18.55 -6.93
CA ASP A 85 0.58 -19.62 -7.78
C ASP A 85 1.18 -21.00 -7.53
N LYS A 86 2.24 -21.07 -6.73
CA LYS A 86 2.77 -22.31 -6.18
C LYS A 86 2.55 -22.42 -4.66
N THR A 87 1.74 -21.54 -4.07
CA THR A 87 1.43 -21.55 -2.62
C THR A 87 -0.03 -21.97 -2.41
N PHE A 88 -0.27 -23.03 -1.64
CA PHE A 88 -1.59 -23.61 -1.41
C PHE A 88 -1.84 -23.90 0.07
N VAL A 89 -3.11 -24.00 0.48
CA VAL A 89 -3.45 -24.62 1.76
C VAL A 89 -3.20 -26.13 1.65
N LEU A 90 -2.65 -26.77 2.68
CA LEU A 90 -2.28 -28.20 2.61
C LEU A 90 -3.48 -29.11 2.29
N ARG A 91 -4.69 -28.72 2.74
CA ARG A 91 -5.96 -29.42 2.47
C ARG A 91 -6.78 -28.79 1.33
N GLU A 92 -6.16 -27.96 0.47
CA GLU A 92 -6.82 -27.34 -0.69
C GLU A 92 -7.55 -28.38 -1.56
N PHE A 93 -6.91 -29.54 -1.76
CA PHE A 93 -7.33 -30.60 -2.68
C PHE A 93 -8.20 -31.68 -2.03
N ASP A 94 -8.76 -31.43 -0.86
CA ASP A 94 -9.80 -32.28 -0.30
C ASP A 94 -11.17 -31.69 -0.67
N ASP A 95 -11.81 -32.27 -1.69
CA ASP A 95 -13.12 -31.83 -2.18
C ASP A 95 -14.27 -32.20 -1.23
N THR A 96 -13.99 -32.94 -0.14
CA THR A 96 -14.99 -33.30 0.87
C THR A 96 -15.11 -32.27 1.99
N LEU A 97 -14.20 -31.30 2.04
CA LEU A 97 -14.14 -30.26 3.08
C LEU A 97 -14.61 -28.91 2.54
N ASP A 98 -15.42 -28.21 3.34
CA ASP A 98 -15.75 -26.81 3.08
C ASP A 98 -14.52 -25.90 3.28
N VAL A 99 -14.53 -24.71 2.66
CA VAL A 99 -13.38 -23.79 2.63
C VAL A 99 -12.81 -23.48 4.02
N PHE A 100 -13.66 -23.28 5.02
CA PHE A 100 -13.24 -22.97 6.40
C PHE A 100 -12.72 -24.20 7.16
N GLU A 101 -13.04 -25.41 6.70
CA GLU A 101 -12.58 -26.66 7.30
C GLU A 101 -11.22 -27.11 6.77
N LYS A 102 -10.64 -26.38 5.80
CA LYS A 102 -9.34 -26.69 5.20
C LYS A 102 -8.17 -26.20 6.07
N ASP A 103 -8.39 -25.20 6.92
CA ASP A 103 -7.38 -24.65 7.83
C ASP A 103 -7.03 -25.63 8.95
N ILE A 104 -5.75 -25.92 9.13
CA ILE A 104 -5.22 -26.72 10.24
C ILE A 104 -4.63 -25.74 11.27
N PRO A 105 -5.28 -25.53 12.43
CA PRO A 105 -4.76 -24.63 13.46
C PRO A 105 -3.42 -25.11 14.02
N ASP A 106 -2.58 -24.17 14.45
CA ASP A 106 -1.33 -24.48 15.13
C ASP A 106 -1.60 -25.02 16.55
N PRO A 107 -1.13 -26.22 16.92
CA PRO A 107 -1.42 -26.83 18.22
C PRO A 107 -0.49 -26.34 19.35
N ILE A 108 0.40 -25.35 19.12
CA ILE A 108 1.34 -24.89 20.13
C ILE A 108 0.63 -24.46 21.43
N GLY A 109 1.02 -25.10 22.54
CA GLY A 109 0.50 -24.78 23.88
C GLY A 109 -0.79 -25.53 24.26
N GLU A 110 -1.37 -26.27 23.33
CA GLU A 110 -2.63 -26.99 23.51
C GLU A 110 -2.43 -28.42 24.08
N SER A 111 -3.55 -29.10 24.36
CA SER A 111 -3.55 -30.46 24.89
C SER A 111 -2.96 -31.47 23.89
N TYR A 112 -2.51 -32.61 24.40
CA TYR A 112 -1.98 -33.69 23.56
C TYR A 112 -2.99 -34.19 22.51
N GLU A 113 -4.28 -34.18 22.83
CA GLU A 113 -5.36 -34.58 21.91
C GLU A 113 -5.46 -33.62 20.71
N VAL A 114 -5.23 -32.32 20.92
CA VAL A 114 -5.18 -31.32 19.83
C VAL A 114 -3.98 -31.57 18.92
N TYR A 115 -2.83 -31.97 19.47
CA TYR A 115 -1.68 -32.39 18.68
C TYR A 115 -1.97 -33.64 17.83
N LEU A 116 -2.71 -34.62 18.36
CA LEU A 116 -3.13 -35.80 17.60
C LEU A 116 -4.07 -35.42 16.46
N ASN A 117 -5.08 -34.58 16.72
CA ASN A 117 -5.99 -34.09 15.68
C ASN A 117 -5.25 -33.29 14.58
N CYS A 118 -4.32 -32.40 14.97
CA CYS A 118 -3.49 -31.67 14.03
C CYS A 118 -2.62 -32.60 13.18
N ARG A 119 -1.99 -33.61 13.80
CA ARG A 119 -1.22 -34.65 13.08
C ARG A 119 -2.07 -35.34 12.02
N ASP A 120 -3.26 -35.80 12.39
CA ASP A 120 -4.14 -36.58 11.52
C ASP A 120 -4.64 -35.73 10.34
N GLN A 121 -4.97 -34.45 10.58
CA GLN A 121 -5.35 -33.51 9.52
C GLN A 121 -4.19 -33.21 8.56
N ILE A 122 -2.96 -33.07 9.08
CA ILE A 122 -1.77 -32.89 8.24
C ILE A 122 -1.52 -34.13 7.38
N GLU A 123 -1.64 -35.33 7.94
CA GLU A 123 -1.48 -36.59 7.21
C GLU A 123 -2.51 -36.73 6.08
N GLN A 124 -3.79 -36.44 6.37
CA GLN A 124 -4.86 -36.43 5.37
C GLN A 124 -4.59 -35.41 4.26
N GLY A 125 -4.18 -34.20 4.62
CA GLY A 125 -3.84 -33.15 3.66
C GLY A 125 -2.69 -33.54 2.74
N ILE A 126 -1.60 -34.09 3.30
CA ILE A 126 -0.47 -34.59 2.51
C ILE A 126 -0.92 -35.70 1.55
N ALA A 127 -1.77 -36.63 2.00
CA ALA A 127 -2.26 -37.70 1.15
C ALA A 127 -3.07 -37.17 -0.03
N SER A 128 -3.91 -36.14 0.17
CA SER A 128 -4.67 -35.53 -0.94
C SER A 128 -3.76 -34.73 -1.88
N MET A 129 -2.84 -33.97 -1.32
CA MET A 129 -1.82 -33.23 -2.06
C MET A 129 -0.98 -34.14 -2.97
N LEU A 130 -0.50 -35.29 -2.48
CA LEU A 130 0.30 -36.22 -3.27
C LEU A 130 -0.52 -36.80 -4.45
N ARG A 131 -1.78 -37.17 -4.24
CA ARG A 131 -2.67 -37.63 -5.33
C ARG A 131 -2.85 -36.56 -6.40
N PHE A 132 -3.03 -35.31 -5.99
CA PHE A 132 -3.15 -34.18 -6.91
C PHE A 132 -1.87 -34.02 -7.74
N LEU A 133 -0.70 -33.99 -7.10
CA LEU A 133 0.59 -33.86 -7.79
C LEU A 133 0.79 -34.99 -8.81
N GLU A 134 0.46 -36.23 -8.46
CA GLU A 134 0.55 -37.39 -9.35
C GLU A 134 -0.42 -37.28 -10.56
N SER A 135 -1.61 -36.71 -10.37
CA SER A 135 -2.61 -36.50 -11.42
C SER A 135 -2.25 -35.39 -12.43
N THR A 136 -1.35 -34.48 -12.06
CA THR A 136 -0.92 -33.35 -12.91
C THR A 136 0.27 -33.66 -13.84
N THR A 137 0.76 -34.91 -13.84
CA THR A 137 1.74 -35.40 -14.82
C THR A 137 1.08 -35.56 -16.20
N PRO A 138 1.58 -34.94 -17.29
CA PRO A 138 0.73 -34.59 -18.43
C PRO A 138 0.23 -35.80 -19.25
N ARG A 139 -1.10 -35.90 -19.42
CA ARG A 139 -1.75 -36.49 -20.61
C ARG A 139 -2.39 -35.36 -21.43
N PRO A 140 -2.34 -35.42 -22.78
CA PRO A 140 -2.94 -34.38 -23.62
C PRO A 140 -4.47 -34.46 -23.56
N THR A 141 -5.12 -33.45 -22.99
CA THR A 141 -6.59 -33.35 -22.92
C THR A 141 -7.16 -32.57 -24.09
N ALA A 142 -8.24 -33.12 -24.65
CA ALA A 142 -8.97 -32.65 -25.83
C ALA A 142 -9.63 -31.27 -25.64
N ALA A 143 -9.66 -30.51 -26.74
CA ALA A 143 -10.21 -29.16 -26.84
C ALA A 143 -11.75 -29.13 -26.71
N ALA A 144 -12.27 -28.30 -25.80
CA ALA A 144 -13.70 -27.94 -25.74
C ALA A 144 -14.02 -26.81 -26.75
N ALA A 145 -15.18 -26.90 -27.42
CA ALA A 145 -15.61 -26.04 -28.53
C ALA A 145 -15.75 -24.53 -28.18
N ALA A 146 -15.41 -23.64 -29.12
CA ALA A 146 -15.35 -22.16 -29.02
C ALA A 146 -16.71 -21.45 -29.04
N THR A 147 -17.01 -20.72 -27.96
CA THR A 147 -18.02 -19.65 -27.92
C THR A 147 -17.35 -18.30 -28.17
N LEU A 148 -17.88 -17.53 -29.12
CA LEU A 148 -17.45 -16.16 -29.41
C LEU A 148 -17.75 -15.21 -28.22
N PRO A 149 -16.97 -14.13 -28.05
CA PRO A 149 -17.24 -13.09 -27.04
C PRO A 149 -18.61 -12.44 -27.28
N ARG A 150 -19.28 -12.03 -26.21
CA ARG A 150 -20.65 -11.49 -26.27
C ARG A 150 -20.67 -9.97 -26.45
N SER A 151 -19.60 -9.28 -26.08
CA SER A 151 -19.51 -7.82 -26.09
C SER A 151 -18.12 -7.30 -26.48
N PHE A 152 -18.09 -6.22 -27.25
CA PHE A 152 -16.88 -5.56 -27.73
C PHE A 152 -16.96 -4.05 -27.52
N VAL A 153 -15.83 -3.41 -27.24
CA VAL A 153 -15.72 -1.95 -27.20
C VAL A 153 -14.72 -1.47 -28.25
N VAL A 154 -15.10 -0.48 -29.05
CA VAL A 154 -14.27 0.04 -30.15
C VAL A 154 -13.89 1.50 -29.89
N GLY A 155 -12.69 1.89 -30.30
CA GLY A 155 -12.23 3.27 -30.25
C GLY A 155 -11.23 3.57 -31.35
N ALA A 156 -11.24 4.81 -31.83
CA ALA A 156 -10.25 5.29 -32.77
C ALA A 156 -10.02 6.79 -32.63
N ASP A 157 -8.84 7.25 -33.00
CA ASP A 157 -8.65 8.65 -33.32
C ASP A 157 -9.15 8.94 -34.74
N HIS A 158 -9.11 10.21 -35.12
CA HIS A 158 -9.47 10.68 -36.44
C HIS A 158 -8.82 9.91 -37.61
N ALA A 159 -7.57 9.46 -37.45
CA ALA A 159 -6.85 8.72 -38.49
C ALA A 159 -7.31 7.26 -38.61
N GLY A 160 -7.87 6.69 -37.55
CA GLY A 160 -8.45 5.35 -37.53
C GLY A 160 -9.96 5.29 -37.80
N PHE A 161 -10.64 6.45 -37.92
CA PHE A 161 -12.10 6.56 -37.97
C PHE A 161 -12.76 5.63 -39.01
N GLU A 162 -12.38 5.75 -40.29
CA GLU A 162 -12.98 4.98 -41.39
C GLU A 162 -12.80 3.46 -41.20
N LEU A 163 -11.61 3.03 -40.78
CA LEU A 163 -11.32 1.62 -40.55
C LEU A 163 -12.10 1.09 -39.33
N LYS A 164 -12.22 1.89 -38.26
CA LYS A 164 -13.04 1.55 -37.09
C LYS A 164 -14.51 1.37 -37.47
N GLU A 165 -15.08 2.25 -38.28
CA GLU A 165 -16.47 2.13 -38.75
C GLU A 165 -16.69 0.83 -39.54
N ALA A 166 -15.77 0.49 -40.47
CA ALA A 166 -15.85 -0.76 -41.23
C ALA A 166 -15.77 -2.01 -40.33
N LEU A 167 -14.92 -2.00 -39.30
CA LEU A 167 -14.78 -3.11 -38.35
C LEU A 167 -15.93 -3.19 -37.35
N LYS A 168 -16.48 -2.04 -36.93
CA LYS A 168 -17.68 -1.96 -36.09
C LYS A 168 -18.86 -2.63 -36.79
N GLN A 169 -19.07 -2.31 -38.07
CA GLN A 169 -20.12 -2.95 -38.86
C GLN A 169 -19.90 -4.47 -38.96
N HIS A 170 -18.66 -4.90 -39.23
CA HIS A 170 -18.33 -6.34 -39.31
C HIS A 170 -18.62 -7.09 -37.99
N LEU A 171 -18.34 -6.48 -36.83
CA LEU A 171 -18.68 -7.04 -35.52
C LEU A 171 -20.20 -7.15 -35.30
N GLN A 172 -20.94 -6.12 -35.72
CA GLN A 172 -22.40 -6.09 -35.62
C GLN A 172 -23.04 -7.15 -36.53
N ASP A 173 -22.52 -7.31 -37.75
CA ASP A 173 -22.97 -8.34 -38.70
C ASP A 173 -22.70 -9.76 -38.17
N ALA A 174 -21.66 -9.93 -37.34
CA ALA A 174 -21.35 -11.17 -36.62
C ALA A 174 -22.20 -11.36 -35.34
N GLY A 175 -23.12 -10.46 -35.02
CA GLY A 175 -24.02 -10.54 -33.87
C GLY A 175 -23.38 -10.18 -32.52
N ILE A 176 -22.24 -9.50 -32.52
CA ILE A 176 -21.53 -9.08 -31.30
C ILE A 176 -22.04 -7.69 -30.88
N ALA A 177 -22.36 -7.50 -29.59
CA ALA A 177 -22.75 -6.19 -29.08
C ALA A 177 -21.54 -5.24 -29.07
N VAL A 178 -21.65 -4.05 -29.67
CA VAL A 178 -20.55 -3.09 -29.79
C VAL A 178 -20.86 -1.76 -29.10
N THR A 179 -19.96 -1.32 -28.23
CA THR A 179 -19.93 0.04 -27.66
C THR A 179 -18.85 0.86 -28.37
N ASP A 180 -19.21 2.01 -28.96
CA ASP A 180 -18.26 2.90 -29.62
C ASP A 180 -17.88 4.06 -28.70
N LEU A 181 -16.61 4.13 -28.34
CA LEU A 181 -16.02 5.20 -27.53
C LEU A 181 -15.03 6.04 -28.33
N GLY A 182 -14.95 5.85 -29.65
CA GLY A 182 -13.98 6.53 -30.51
C GLY A 182 -14.43 7.87 -31.07
N ALA A 183 -13.62 8.44 -31.96
CA ALA A 183 -14.01 9.58 -32.78
C ALA A 183 -15.21 9.24 -33.66
N TYR A 184 -16.08 10.23 -33.89
CA TYR A 184 -17.28 10.15 -34.75
C TYR A 184 -17.08 10.85 -36.10
N SER A 185 -15.87 11.33 -36.40
CA SER A 185 -15.51 11.96 -37.67
C SER A 185 -14.00 11.92 -37.89
N ALA A 186 -13.56 12.31 -39.09
CA ALA A 186 -12.14 12.46 -39.44
C ALA A 186 -11.51 13.79 -38.96
N GLN A 187 -12.20 14.57 -38.12
CA GLN A 187 -11.65 15.79 -37.53
C GLN A 187 -10.56 15.45 -36.51
N ALA A 188 -9.47 16.24 -36.47
CA ALA A 188 -8.31 15.97 -35.63
C ALA A 188 -8.66 15.81 -34.15
N THR A 189 -8.10 14.78 -33.52
CA THR A 189 -8.34 14.38 -32.12
C THR A 189 -7.12 13.68 -31.54
N ASP A 190 -7.00 13.65 -30.21
CA ASP A 190 -5.92 12.99 -29.50
C ASP A 190 -6.22 11.52 -29.16
N TYR A 191 -5.35 10.62 -29.63
CA TYR A 191 -5.51 9.19 -29.45
C TYR A 191 -5.53 8.69 -27.99
N PRO A 192 -4.81 9.28 -27.00
CA PRO A 192 -4.76 8.74 -25.64
C PRO A 192 -6.12 8.71 -24.95
N ASP A 193 -7.00 9.67 -25.25
CA ASP A 193 -8.33 9.77 -24.64
C ASP A 193 -9.19 8.54 -24.97
N TYR A 194 -9.19 8.17 -26.25
CA TYR A 194 -9.91 7.00 -26.75
C TYR A 194 -9.25 5.69 -26.29
N ALA A 195 -7.92 5.60 -26.33
CA ALA A 195 -7.19 4.43 -25.84
C ALA A 195 -7.53 4.12 -24.37
N GLN A 196 -7.49 5.16 -23.52
CA GLN A 196 -7.79 5.00 -22.10
C GLN A 196 -9.27 4.72 -21.84
N ALA A 197 -10.19 5.28 -22.62
CA ALA A 197 -11.62 5.01 -22.50
C ALA A 197 -11.94 3.53 -22.77
N VAL A 198 -11.47 3.00 -23.90
CA VAL A 198 -11.62 1.57 -24.27
C VAL A 198 -10.95 0.67 -23.24
N ALA A 199 -9.70 0.96 -22.88
CA ALA A 199 -8.94 0.18 -21.90
C ALA A 199 -9.62 0.11 -20.53
N ARG A 200 -10.15 1.24 -20.02
CA ARG A 200 -10.91 1.25 -18.76
C ARG A 200 -12.23 0.48 -18.86
N HIS A 201 -12.88 0.50 -20.02
CA HIS A 201 -14.15 -0.21 -20.23
C HIS A 201 -13.94 -1.73 -20.21
N VAL A 202 -12.91 -2.23 -20.90
CA VAL A 202 -12.51 -3.65 -20.84
C VAL A 202 -12.08 -4.03 -19.41
N ASN A 203 -11.24 -3.22 -18.76
CA ASN A 203 -10.75 -3.53 -17.41
C ASN A 203 -11.88 -3.59 -16.35
N ARG A 204 -12.96 -2.82 -16.54
CA ARG A 204 -14.13 -2.84 -15.65
C ARG A 204 -15.10 -4.00 -15.95
N GLY A 205 -14.79 -4.86 -16.91
CA GLY A 205 -15.68 -5.94 -17.35
C GLY A 205 -16.95 -5.45 -18.05
N GLN A 206 -16.95 -4.20 -18.55
CA GLN A 206 -18.09 -3.64 -19.28
C GLN A 206 -18.13 -4.12 -20.75
N ALA A 207 -17.01 -4.64 -21.24
CA ALA A 207 -16.91 -5.39 -22.50
C ALA A 207 -15.87 -6.51 -22.36
N ASP A 208 -16.05 -7.61 -23.10
CA ASP A 208 -15.15 -8.77 -23.04
C ASP A 208 -13.79 -8.48 -23.67
N LEU A 209 -13.78 -7.72 -24.78
CA LEU A 209 -12.59 -7.40 -25.56
C LEU A 209 -12.69 -5.99 -26.17
N GLY A 210 -11.54 -5.40 -26.49
CA GLY A 210 -11.44 -4.07 -27.09
C GLY A 210 -10.78 -4.05 -28.47
N LEU A 211 -11.16 -3.07 -29.30
CA LEU A 211 -10.49 -2.70 -30.55
C LEU A 211 -10.09 -1.24 -30.49
N LEU A 212 -8.84 -0.96 -30.82
CA LEU A 212 -8.29 0.37 -31.00
C LEU A 212 -7.71 0.55 -32.39
N VAL A 213 -8.01 1.66 -33.03
CA VAL A 213 -7.47 1.98 -34.36
C VAL A 213 -6.87 3.37 -34.35
N CYS A 214 -5.64 3.50 -34.85
CA CYS A 214 -5.08 4.80 -35.21
C CYS A 214 -4.22 4.68 -36.46
N ALA A 215 -3.48 5.71 -36.82
CA ALA A 215 -2.60 5.68 -37.99
C ALA A 215 -1.67 4.46 -38.02
N THR A 216 -1.02 4.12 -36.90
CA THR A 216 -0.03 3.02 -36.83
C THR A 216 -0.42 1.90 -35.85
N GLY A 217 -1.43 2.10 -35.01
CA GLY A 217 -1.79 1.20 -33.90
C GLY A 217 -0.85 1.27 -32.68
N VAL A 218 0.37 1.78 -32.84
CA VAL A 218 1.41 1.77 -31.79
C VAL A 218 1.07 2.68 -30.61
N GLY A 219 0.69 3.93 -30.89
CA GLY A 219 0.37 4.90 -29.83
C GLY A 219 -0.81 4.45 -28.97
N MET A 220 -1.88 3.97 -29.62
CA MET A 220 -3.04 3.39 -28.94
C MET A 220 -2.66 2.19 -28.06
N CYS A 221 -1.82 1.29 -28.58
CA CYS A 221 -1.28 0.16 -27.82
C CYS A 221 -0.50 0.61 -26.57
N MET A 222 0.41 1.59 -26.71
CA MET A 222 1.18 2.10 -25.58
C MET A 222 0.30 2.77 -24.52
N ALA A 223 -0.69 3.56 -24.94
CA ALA A 223 -1.61 4.24 -24.03
C ALA A 223 -2.57 3.27 -23.32
N ALA A 224 -3.11 2.28 -24.03
CA ALA A 224 -3.99 1.28 -23.46
C ALA A 224 -3.31 0.44 -22.37
N ASN A 225 -2.06 0.00 -22.61
CA ASN A 225 -1.26 -0.75 -21.65
C ASN A 225 -0.84 0.05 -20.39
N LYS A 226 -1.17 1.36 -20.29
CA LYS A 226 -1.02 2.12 -19.03
C LYS A 226 -2.17 1.88 -18.05
N VAL A 227 -3.26 1.26 -18.50
CA VAL A 227 -4.35 0.83 -17.62
C VAL A 227 -4.01 -0.56 -17.09
N PRO A 228 -3.90 -0.74 -15.76
CA PRO A 228 -3.64 -2.07 -15.18
C PRO A 228 -4.69 -3.10 -15.63
N GLY A 229 -4.27 -4.33 -15.92
CA GLY A 229 -5.15 -5.41 -16.40
C GLY A 229 -5.39 -5.44 -17.91
N ILE A 230 -4.83 -4.46 -18.65
CA ILE A 230 -4.95 -4.38 -20.11
C ILE A 230 -3.68 -4.90 -20.77
N ARG A 231 -3.88 -5.82 -21.70
CA ARG A 231 -2.87 -6.41 -22.57
C ARG A 231 -3.25 -6.07 -24.00
N ALA A 232 -2.90 -4.86 -24.40
CA ALA A 232 -3.12 -4.39 -25.75
C ALA A 232 -1.97 -4.83 -26.67
N ALA A 233 -2.31 -5.33 -27.86
CA ALA A 233 -1.33 -5.78 -28.85
C ALA A 233 -1.49 -4.98 -30.16
N ALA A 234 -0.39 -4.38 -30.64
CA ALA A 234 -0.35 -3.82 -31.99
C ALA A 234 -0.12 -4.96 -32.99
N VAL A 235 -1.09 -5.18 -33.88
CA VAL A 235 -1.14 -6.35 -34.76
C VAL A 235 -1.15 -5.92 -36.22
N ALA A 236 -0.33 -6.58 -37.04
CA ALA A 236 -0.16 -6.29 -38.46
C ALA A 236 -0.68 -7.39 -39.40
N ASP A 237 -0.90 -8.61 -38.88
CA ASP A 237 -1.34 -9.77 -39.66
C ASP A 237 -2.06 -10.81 -38.77
N GLU A 238 -2.70 -11.78 -39.41
CA GLU A 238 -3.46 -12.84 -38.77
C GLU A 238 -2.59 -13.74 -37.86
N GLN A 239 -1.32 -13.95 -38.21
CA GLN A 239 -0.41 -14.78 -37.41
C GLN A 239 -0.10 -14.10 -36.07
N VAL A 240 0.21 -12.81 -36.09
CA VAL A 240 0.42 -12.01 -34.87
C VAL A 240 -0.87 -11.91 -34.07
N ALA A 241 -2.04 -11.81 -34.71
CA ALA A 241 -3.33 -11.80 -34.03
C ALA A 241 -3.58 -13.08 -33.22
N ALA A 242 -3.31 -14.24 -33.84
CA ALA A 242 -3.43 -15.54 -33.21
C ALA A 242 -2.49 -15.65 -32.00
N LEU A 243 -1.22 -15.30 -32.17
CA LEU A 243 -0.22 -15.35 -31.10
C LEU A 243 -0.50 -14.34 -29.98
N ALA A 244 -1.02 -13.16 -30.29
CA ALA A 244 -1.42 -12.18 -29.29
C ALA A 244 -2.47 -12.74 -28.32
N ARG A 245 -3.45 -13.49 -28.84
CA ARG A 245 -4.44 -14.19 -28.03
C ARG A 245 -3.88 -15.44 -27.36
N SER A 246 -3.20 -16.30 -28.12
CA SER A 246 -2.83 -17.63 -27.63
C SER A 246 -1.67 -17.63 -26.64
N HIS A 247 -0.69 -16.74 -26.85
CA HIS A 247 0.51 -16.65 -26.02
C HIS A 247 0.46 -15.54 -24.97
N ASN A 248 -0.27 -14.45 -25.24
CA ASN A 248 -0.27 -13.27 -24.37
C ASN A 248 -1.66 -12.96 -23.80
N ASP A 249 -2.70 -13.68 -24.23
CA ASP A 249 -4.09 -13.44 -23.85
C ASP A 249 -4.46 -11.96 -23.91
N ALA A 250 -4.03 -11.33 -25.01
CA ALA A 250 -4.33 -9.93 -25.29
C ALA A 250 -5.84 -9.71 -25.27
N ASN A 251 -6.30 -8.72 -24.52
CA ASN A 251 -7.71 -8.37 -24.39
C ASN A 251 -8.09 -7.10 -25.17
N VAL A 252 -7.10 -6.41 -25.77
CA VAL A 252 -7.30 -5.27 -26.66
C VAL A 252 -6.48 -5.45 -27.93
N LEU A 253 -7.13 -5.36 -29.09
CA LEU A 253 -6.51 -5.39 -30.41
C LEU A 253 -6.23 -3.97 -30.88
N CYS A 254 -4.99 -3.65 -31.27
CA CYS A 254 -4.63 -2.35 -31.83
C CYS A 254 -4.22 -2.50 -33.30
N LEU A 255 -4.87 -1.76 -34.20
CA LEU A 255 -4.63 -1.81 -35.65
C LEU A 255 -4.16 -0.46 -36.20
N GLY A 256 -3.28 -0.53 -37.20
CA GLY A 256 -2.75 0.63 -37.92
C GLY A 256 -3.46 0.87 -39.26
N ALA A 257 -4.31 1.89 -39.33
CA ALA A 257 -5.09 2.21 -40.53
C ALA A 257 -4.25 2.58 -41.76
N LYS A 258 -2.99 3.03 -41.58
CA LYS A 258 -2.09 3.31 -42.71
C LYS A 258 -1.58 2.07 -43.43
N PHE A 259 -1.61 0.91 -42.78
CA PHE A 259 -0.91 -0.29 -43.26
C PHE A 259 -1.85 -1.42 -43.65
N LEU A 260 -3.13 -1.30 -43.34
CA LEU A 260 -4.12 -2.37 -43.50
C LEU A 260 -5.29 -1.89 -44.36
N SER A 261 -5.65 -2.70 -45.36
CA SER A 261 -6.97 -2.60 -45.98
C SER A 261 -8.06 -3.07 -45.03
N ALA A 262 -9.30 -2.61 -45.24
CA ALA A 262 -10.45 -3.04 -44.45
C ALA A 262 -10.62 -4.56 -44.44
N GLU A 263 -10.41 -5.23 -45.58
CA GLU A 263 -10.52 -6.69 -45.68
C GLU A 263 -9.41 -7.43 -44.93
N GLN A 264 -8.17 -6.91 -44.93
CA GLN A 264 -7.10 -7.46 -44.09
C GLN A 264 -7.44 -7.29 -42.61
N ALA A 265 -7.88 -6.10 -42.20
CA ALA A 265 -8.23 -5.82 -40.82
C ALA A 265 -9.39 -6.69 -40.31
N LYS A 266 -10.40 -6.98 -41.14
CA LYS A 266 -11.49 -7.92 -40.81
C LYS A 266 -10.98 -9.33 -40.53
N ARG A 267 -10.08 -9.87 -41.37
CA ARG A 267 -9.49 -11.20 -41.15
C ARG A 267 -8.65 -11.26 -39.88
N ILE A 268 -7.89 -10.20 -39.60
CA ILE A 268 -7.11 -10.05 -38.36
C ILE A 268 -8.05 -10.06 -37.15
N LEU A 269 -9.13 -9.27 -37.20
CA LEU A 269 -10.14 -9.20 -36.14
C LEU A 269 -10.82 -10.54 -35.92
N ASP A 270 -11.24 -11.24 -36.98
CA ASP A 270 -11.84 -12.58 -36.89
C ASP A 270 -10.89 -13.59 -36.26
N THR A 271 -9.59 -13.50 -36.59
CA THR A 271 -8.55 -14.36 -36.00
C THR A 271 -8.37 -14.06 -34.51
N PHE A 272 -8.37 -12.79 -34.13
CA PHE A 272 -8.30 -12.37 -32.73
C PHE A 272 -9.53 -12.81 -31.92
N LEU A 273 -10.72 -12.70 -32.48
CA LEU A 273 -11.98 -13.13 -31.84
C LEU A 273 -12.03 -14.62 -31.55
N ARG A 274 -11.50 -15.45 -32.47
CA ARG A 274 -11.46 -16.91 -32.34
C ARG A 274 -10.29 -17.40 -31.49
N GLY A 275 -9.27 -16.56 -31.29
CA GLY A 275 -8.07 -16.88 -30.54
C GLY A 275 -8.37 -17.23 -29.09
N ARG A 276 -7.86 -18.37 -28.65
CA ARG A 276 -7.95 -18.86 -27.27
C ARG A 276 -6.58 -18.86 -26.62
N PHE A 277 -6.56 -18.51 -25.35
CA PHE A 277 -5.35 -18.57 -24.55
C PHE A 277 -4.93 -20.02 -24.30
N GLU A 278 -3.66 -20.34 -24.56
CA GLU A 278 -3.13 -21.72 -24.45
C GLU A 278 -2.77 -22.11 -23.01
N GLY A 279 -2.61 -21.16 -22.09
CA GLY A 279 -2.22 -21.45 -20.72
C GLY A 279 -0.76 -21.92 -20.58
N GLY A 280 -0.49 -22.76 -19.57
CA GLY A 280 0.80 -23.43 -19.38
C GLY A 280 1.99 -22.46 -19.30
N ARG A 281 2.99 -22.63 -20.19
CA ARG A 281 4.20 -21.77 -20.21
C ARG A 281 3.87 -20.30 -20.46
N HIS A 282 2.78 -20.02 -21.17
CA HIS A 282 2.34 -18.67 -21.52
C HIS A 282 1.68 -17.99 -20.31
N GLU A 283 0.90 -18.75 -19.54
CA GLU A 283 0.30 -18.30 -18.27
C GLU A 283 1.36 -17.94 -17.25
N ARG A 284 2.40 -18.76 -17.11
CA ARG A 284 3.54 -18.45 -16.25
C ARG A 284 4.20 -17.12 -16.61
N ARG A 285 4.36 -16.79 -17.89
CA ARG A 285 4.96 -15.53 -18.33
C ARG A 285 4.04 -14.34 -18.07
N LEU A 286 2.75 -14.51 -18.32
CA LEU A 286 1.76 -13.47 -18.04
C LEU A 286 1.65 -13.17 -16.54
N ARG A 287 1.73 -14.19 -15.68
CA ARG A 287 1.79 -14.00 -14.22
C ARG A 287 3.01 -13.19 -13.75
N LYS A 288 4.11 -13.17 -14.52
CA LYS A 288 5.26 -12.30 -14.24
C LYS A 288 5.02 -10.84 -14.68
N LEU A 289 4.17 -10.62 -15.68
CA LEU A 289 3.78 -9.29 -16.14
C LEU A 289 2.70 -8.68 -15.23
N GLU A 290 1.77 -9.52 -14.78
CA GLU A 290 0.65 -9.15 -13.92
C GLU A 290 0.55 -10.19 -12.78
N PRO A 291 1.20 -9.97 -11.63
CA PRO A 291 1.04 -10.84 -10.47
C PRO A 291 -0.44 -10.83 -10.07
N ARG A 292 -1.14 -11.97 -10.21
CA ARG A 292 -2.59 -12.10 -9.97
C ARG A 292 -3.04 -11.57 -8.60
N THR A 293 -2.14 -11.59 -7.63
CA THR A 293 -2.35 -11.17 -6.25
C THR A 293 -2.44 -9.66 -6.09
N ALA A 294 -1.72 -8.87 -6.89
CA ALA A 294 -1.84 -7.41 -6.86
C ALA A 294 -3.18 -6.93 -7.42
N ALA A 295 -3.76 -7.67 -8.37
CA ALA A 295 -5.06 -7.33 -8.95
C ALA A 295 -6.23 -7.75 -8.04
N GLN A 296 -6.18 -8.94 -7.42
CA GLN A 296 -7.23 -9.42 -6.52
C GLN A 296 -7.23 -8.69 -5.16
N LEU A 297 -6.07 -8.24 -4.68
CA LEU A 297 -5.95 -7.50 -3.43
C LEU A 297 -5.94 -5.97 -3.64
N ALA A 298 -6.22 -5.50 -4.86
CA ALA A 298 -6.36 -4.07 -5.12
C ALA A 298 -7.55 -3.51 -4.32
N LEU A 299 -7.42 -2.29 -3.80
CA LEU A 299 -8.49 -1.61 -3.05
C LEU A 299 -9.82 -1.59 -3.83
N ALA A 300 -9.78 -1.41 -5.15
CA ALA A 300 -10.97 -1.41 -6.01
C ALA A 300 -11.72 -2.75 -6.04
N VAL A 301 -11.04 -3.86 -5.73
CA VAL A 301 -11.59 -5.21 -5.68
C VAL A 301 -11.97 -5.59 -4.26
N VAL A 302 -11.08 -5.35 -3.29
CA VAL A 302 -11.29 -5.70 -1.88
C VAL A 302 -12.35 -4.82 -1.22
N ASP A 303 -12.33 -3.51 -1.48
CA ASP A 303 -13.29 -2.55 -0.95
C ASP A 303 -13.64 -1.47 -2.00
N PRO A 304 -14.55 -1.80 -2.94
CA PRO A 304 -14.96 -0.88 -3.99
C PRO A 304 -15.63 0.40 -3.44
N ALA A 305 -16.21 0.36 -2.24
CA ALA A 305 -16.87 1.52 -1.64
C ALA A 305 -15.83 2.55 -1.18
N VAL A 306 -14.78 2.11 -0.49
CA VAL A 306 -13.66 2.97 -0.09
C VAL A 306 -12.90 3.46 -1.32
N TYR A 307 -12.69 2.60 -2.33
CA TYR A 307 -12.07 3.02 -3.58
C TYR A 307 -12.85 4.17 -4.26
N ALA A 308 -14.18 4.07 -4.33
CA ALA A 308 -15.03 5.11 -4.89
C ALA A 308 -14.89 6.43 -4.11
N ALA A 309 -14.96 6.39 -2.77
CA ALA A 309 -14.78 7.56 -1.92
C ALA A 309 -13.40 8.23 -2.13
N VAL A 310 -12.33 7.45 -2.29
CA VAL A 310 -10.99 7.97 -2.61
C VAL A 310 -10.96 8.68 -3.98
N GLN A 311 -11.64 8.14 -5.00
CA GLN A 311 -11.73 8.80 -6.30
C GLN A 311 -12.56 10.09 -6.25
N ASP A 312 -13.64 10.11 -5.47
CA ASP A 312 -14.49 11.28 -5.30
C ASP A 312 -13.76 12.40 -4.53
N GLU A 313 -13.00 12.07 -3.48
CA GLU A 313 -12.16 13.06 -2.78
C GLU A 313 -11.05 13.60 -3.68
N ARG A 314 -10.40 12.74 -4.47
CA ARG A 314 -9.43 13.19 -5.49
C ARG A 314 -10.06 14.22 -6.43
N ARG A 315 -11.27 13.96 -6.91
CA ARG A 315 -12.00 14.88 -7.78
C ARG A 315 -12.32 16.18 -7.06
N ARG A 316 -12.81 16.12 -5.81
CA ARG A 316 -13.08 17.32 -5.00
C ARG A 316 -11.84 18.20 -4.90
N GLN A 317 -10.69 17.62 -4.54
CA GLN A 317 -9.41 18.34 -4.43
C GLN A 317 -8.99 18.99 -5.75
N GLN A 318 -9.19 18.31 -6.89
CA GLN A 318 -8.84 18.83 -8.21
C GLN A 318 -9.77 19.94 -8.71
N GLN A 319 -11.00 19.99 -8.22
CA GLN A 319 -12.06 20.88 -8.71
C GLN A 319 -12.47 21.98 -7.72
N THR A 320 -11.83 22.04 -6.55
CA THR A 320 -12.14 22.99 -5.47
C THR A 320 -10.95 23.90 -5.20
N ILE A 321 -11.22 25.18 -4.97
CA ILE A 321 -10.21 26.11 -4.45
C ILE A 321 -10.11 25.91 -2.94
N GLU A 322 -9.00 25.33 -2.49
CA GLU A 322 -8.75 25.04 -1.07
C GLU A 322 -8.07 26.24 -0.38
N LEU A 323 -8.77 26.85 0.59
CA LEU A 323 -8.32 28.06 1.32
C LEU A 323 -8.13 27.82 2.82
N ILE A 324 -8.26 26.58 3.29
CA ILE A 324 -7.99 26.24 4.68
C ILE A 324 -6.48 26.33 4.95
N ALA A 325 -6.06 27.28 5.80
CA ALA A 325 -4.64 27.60 6.04
C ALA A 325 -3.78 26.45 6.60
N SER A 326 -4.41 25.42 7.16
CA SER A 326 -3.73 24.23 7.68
C SER A 326 -3.65 23.07 6.68
N GLU A 327 -4.27 23.18 5.51
CA GLU A 327 -4.23 22.13 4.49
C GLU A 327 -3.16 22.40 3.43
N ASN A 328 -2.70 21.32 2.81
CA ASN A 328 -1.74 21.36 1.72
C ASN A 328 -1.78 20.04 0.92
N PHE A 329 -1.25 20.06 -0.29
CA PHE A 329 -1.11 18.87 -1.13
C PHE A 329 0.31 18.33 -1.01
N THR A 330 0.46 17.13 -0.43
CA THR A 330 1.77 16.47 -0.33
C THR A 330 2.22 15.89 -1.66
N SER A 331 3.51 15.56 -1.79
CA SER A 331 4.06 15.04 -3.04
C SER A 331 3.74 13.55 -3.23
N PRO A 332 3.70 13.05 -4.49
CA PRO A 332 3.58 11.62 -4.75
C PRO A 332 4.64 10.77 -4.06
N ALA A 333 5.88 11.28 -3.93
CA ALA A 333 6.97 10.58 -3.23
C ALA A 333 6.67 10.39 -1.73
N VAL A 334 6.00 11.34 -1.07
CA VAL A 334 5.57 11.19 0.32
C VAL A 334 4.46 10.13 0.44
N MET A 335 3.50 10.13 -0.49
CA MET A 335 2.43 9.13 -0.52
C MET A 335 2.96 7.72 -0.78
N GLU A 336 3.95 7.58 -1.67
CA GLU A 336 4.64 6.31 -1.94
C GLU A 336 5.30 5.74 -0.66
N ALA A 337 5.99 6.58 0.10
CA ALA A 337 6.60 6.15 1.36
C ALA A 337 5.55 5.74 2.42
N GLN A 338 4.45 6.49 2.53
CA GLN A 338 3.35 6.20 3.49
C GLN A 338 2.64 4.87 3.19
N GLY A 339 2.49 4.51 1.91
CA GLY A 339 1.89 3.25 1.48
C GLY A 339 2.87 2.10 1.32
N SER A 340 4.08 2.20 1.87
CA SER A 340 5.14 1.20 1.71
C SER A 340 5.09 0.09 2.77
N VAL A 341 5.92 -0.93 2.58
CA VAL A 341 6.08 -2.07 3.50
C VAL A 341 6.54 -1.68 4.91
N LEU A 342 7.00 -0.44 5.11
CA LEU A 342 7.38 0.06 6.44
C LEU A 342 6.21 0.03 7.43
N THR A 343 4.97 0.09 6.95
CA THR A 343 3.77 -0.03 7.79
C THR A 343 3.70 -1.34 8.57
N ASN A 344 4.32 -2.41 8.06
CA ASN A 344 4.31 -3.73 8.68
C ASN A 344 5.34 -3.85 9.82
N LYS A 345 6.25 -2.88 9.97
CA LYS A 345 7.37 -3.01 10.89
C LYS A 345 7.09 -2.36 12.24
N TYR A 346 7.07 -3.18 13.28
CA TYR A 346 7.04 -2.74 14.67
C TYR A 346 8.46 -2.46 15.17
N ALA A 347 8.76 -1.22 15.58
CA ALA A 347 10.12 -0.75 15.85
C ALA A 347 10.23 0.13 17.12
N GLU A 348 9.71 -0.35 18.25
CA GLU A 348 9.78 0.39 19.53
C GLU A 348 11.22 0.64 19.99
N GLY A 349 11.45 1.84 20.53
CA GLY A 349 12.76 2.34 20.93
C GLY A 349 13.29 3.39 19.97
N TYR A 350 14.61 3.53 19.91
CA TYR A 350 15.30 4.47 19.01
C TYR A 350 16.28 3.71 18.12
N PRO A 351 16.79 4.32 17.02
CA PRO A 351 17.76 3.66 16.15
C PRO A 351 18.93 3.05 16.94
N ARG A 352 19.27 1.80 16.64
CA ARG A 352 20.30 0.98 17.33
C ARG A 352 20.01 0.65 18.81
N ARG A 353 18.83 1.02 19.33
CA ARG A 353 18.35 0.73 20.69
C ARG A 353 16.88 0.33 20.64
N ARG A 354 16.61 -0.78 19.93
CA ARG A 354 15.27 -1.32 19.71
C ARG A 354 14.95 -2.45 20.69
N TRP A 355 13.68 -2.60 21.01
CA TRP A 355 13.16 -3.75 21.78
C TRP A 355 12.96 -4.99 20.91
N TYR A 356 12.79 -4.81 19.60
CA TYR A 356 12.54 -5.90 18.63
C TYR A 356 13.65 -5.99 17.57
N GLY A 357 13.93 -7.20 17.10
CA GLY A 357 14.91 -7.47 16.03
C GLY A 357 14.40 -7.09 14.63
N GLY A 358 15.30 -7.11 13.63
CA GLY A 358 14.96 -6.87 12.23
C GLY A 358 14.63 -5.41 11.90
N CYS A 359 15.28 -4.46 12.58
CA CYS A 359 15.04 -3.02 12.43
C CYS A 359 16.10 -2.31 11.57
N GLU A 360 16.95 -3.04 10.85
CA GLU A 360 18.14 -2.53 10.17
C GLU A 360 17.78 -1.41 9.18
N ASN A 361 16.70 -1.60 8.41
CA ASN A 361 16.27 -0.65 7.39
C ASN A 361 15.40 0.50 7.95
N VAL A 362 14.56 0.24 8.95
CA VAL A 362 13.77 1.30 9.60
C VAL A 362 14.65 2.24 10.40
N ASP A 363 15.74 1.74 11.00
CA ASP A 363 16.75 2.57 11.67
C ASP A 363 17.41 3.55 10.72
N VAL A 364 17.70 3.13 9.48
CA VAL A 364 18.24 4.02 8.44
C VAL A 364 17.23 5.13 8.11
N VAL A 365 15.96 4.79 7.92
CA VAL A 365 14.91 5.77 7.59
C VAL A 365 14.73 6.77 8.73
N GLU A 366 14.65 6.30 9.98
CA GLU A 366 14.46 7.16 11.15
C GLU A 366 15.68 8.05 11.39
N GLN A 367 16.91 7.53 11.29
CA GLN A 367 18.12 8.33 11.43
C GLN A 367 18.22 9.41 10.35
N LEU A 368 17.90 9.08 9.09
CA LEU A 368 17.85 10.07 8.01
C LEU A 368 16.81 11.16 8.27
N ALA A 369 15.66 10.82 8.85
CA ALA A 369 14.64 11.80 9.21
C ALA A 369 15.12 12.72 10.34
N ILE A 370 15.78 12.18 11.38
CA ILE A 370 16.38 12.95 12.47
C ILE A 370 17.42 13.92 11.93
N ASP A 371 18.39 13.41 11.17
CA ASP A 371 19.51 14.20 10.65
C ASP A 371 19.00 15.34 9.76
N ARG A 372 18.01 15.06 8.89
CA ARG A 372 17.40 16.06 8.02
C ARG A 372 16.57 17.07 8.80
N ALA A 373 15.86 16.67 9.85
CA ALA A 373 15.13 17.61 10.70
C ALA A 373 16.08 18.56 11.43
N CYS A 374 17.16 18.04 12.02
CA CYS A 374 18.20 18.85 12.65
C CYS A 374 18.83 19.82 11.64
N GLN A 375 19.19 19.34 10.44
CA GLN A 375 19.72 20.19 9.37
C GLN A 375 18.74 21.28 8.94
N LEU A 376 17.46 20.94 8.79
CA LEU A 376 16.44 21.84 8.27
C LEU A 376 16.14 23.01 9.21
N PHE A 377 16.13 22.75 10.52
CA PHE A 377 15.78 23.76 11.53
C PHE A 377 16.99 24.31 12.28
N GLY A 378 18.18 23.75 12.10
CA GLY A 378 19.37 24.09 12.86
C GLY A 378 19.31 23.65 14.32
N ALA A 379 18.60 22.56 14.61
CA ALA A 379 18.43 22.01 15.95
C ALA A 379 19.56 21.00 16.30
N GLU A 380 19.88 20.88 17.58
CA GLU A 380 20.88 19.92 18.07
C GLU A 380 20.34 18.48 18.09
N HIS A 381 19.05 18.32 18.37
CA HIS A 381 18.36 17.04 18.47
C HIS A 381 16.96 17.14 17.88
N ALA A 382 16.43 16.01 17.41
CA ALA A 382 15.08 15.89 16.87
C ALA A 382 14.45 14.53 17.25
N ASN A 383 13.15 14.52 17.54
CA ASN A 383 12.37 13.30 17.71
C ASN A 383 11.27 13.24 16.63
N VAL A 384 11.40 12.30 15.70
CA VAL A 384 10.51 12.18 14.53
C VAL A 384 9.38 11.17 14.73
N GLN A 385 9.18 10.66 15.95
CA GLN A 385 8.18 9.64 16.26
C GLN A 385 6.76 10.15 16.60
N PRO A 386 6.52 11.41 17.03
CA PRO A 386 5.17 11.85 17.35
C PRO A 386 4.19 11.66 16.17
N HIS A 387 3.06 11.00 16.42
CA HIS A 387 2.06 10.72 15.36
C HIS A 387 1.36 11.98 14.82
N SER A 388 1.39 13.09 15.55
CA SER A 388 0.80 14.37 15.15
C SER A 388 1.38 15.51 15.99
N GLY A 389 1.11 16.77 15.61
CA GLY A 389 1.53 17.93 16.40
C GLY A 389 0.94 17.96 17.81
N SER A 390 -0.29 17.49 18.00
CA SER A 390 -0.86 17.33 19.34
C SER A 390 -0.08 16.34 20.19
N GLY A 391 0.39 15.24 19.58
CA GLY A 391 1.27 14.27 20.22
C GLY A 391 2.65 14.83 20.57
N ALA A 392 3.20 15.69 19.70
CA ALA A 392 4.48 16.37 19.96
C ALA A 392 4.38 17.32 21.17
N ASN A 393 3.33 18.16 21.24
CA ASN A 393 3.12 19.02 22.41
C ASN A 393 2.90 18.21 23.69
N MET A 394 2.13 17.12 23.59
CA MET A 394 1.89 16.22 24.72
C MET A 394 3.19 15.59 25.25
N ALA A 395 4.08 15.16 24.35
CA ALA A 395 5.38 14.61 24.73
C ALA A 395 6.22 15.61 25.52
N VAL A 396 6.30 16.87 25.06
CA VAL A 396 7.04 17.93 25.77
C VAL A 396 6.40 18.23 27.13
N TYR A 397 5.08 18.42 27.18
CA TYR A 397 4.40 18.72 28.44
C TYR A 397 4.59 17.61 29.48
N PHE A 398 4.43 16.34 29.11
CA PHE A 398 4.60 15.23 30.06
C PHE A 398 6.06 14.91 30.38
N ALA A 399 7.02 15.28 29.52
CA ALA A 399 8.44 15.16 29.84
C ALA A 399 8.88 16.22 30.86
N CYS A 400 8.32 17.43 30.80
CA CYS A 400 8.84 18.58 31.55
C CYS A 400 7.97 19.04 32.72
N LEU A 401 6.66 18.73 32.71
CA LEU A 401 5.70 19.24 33.69
C LEU A 401 5.03 18.13 34.49
N LYS A 402 4.56 18.48 35.68
CA LYS A 402 3.69 17.66 36.51
C LYS A 402 2.24 18.17 36.44
N PRO A 403 1.23 17.31 36.62
CA PRO A 403 -0.14 17.78 36.77
C PRO A 403 -0.25 18.85 37.88
N GLY A 404 -0.98 19.93 37.60
CA GLY A 404 -1.09 21.11 38.47
C GLY A 404 -0.01 22.17 38.25
N ASP A 405 1.07 21.88 37.51
CA ASP A 405 2.03 22.92 37.13
C ASP A 405 1.33 23.97 36.24
N ARG A 406 1.82 25.20 36.34
CA ARG A 406 1.22 26.34 35.64
C ARG A 406 1.87 26.57 34.28
N ILE A 407 1.05 26.76 33.27
CA ILE A 407 1.46 27.14 31.91
C ILE A 407 0.88 28.50 31.53
N LEU A 408 1.68 29.29 30.80
CA LEU A 408 1.27 30.58 30.24
C LEU A 408 1.18 30.48 28.71
N THR A 409 -0.01 30.63 28.15
CA THR A 409 -0.29 30.29 26.74
C THR A 409 -1.13 31.35 26.03
N MET A 410 -1.10 31.38 24.70
CA MET A 410 -1.97 32.27 23.94
C MET A 410 -3.42 31.83 24.04
N ASP A 411 -4.34 32.78 24.28
CA ASP A 411 -5.77 32.51 24.28
C ASP A 411 -6.23 31.96 22.91
N LEU A 412 -7.09 30.94 22.93
CA LEU A 412 -7.65 30.33 21.72
C LEU A 412 -8.41 31.34 20.86
N CYS A 413 -9.19 32.23 21.48
CA CYS A 413 -9.95 33.27 20.79
C CYS A 413 -9.04 34.33 20.13
N HIS A 414 -7.78 34.40 20.54
CA HIS A 414 -6.80 35.34 19.99
C HIS A 414 -5.82 34.66 19.01
N GLY A 415 -6.04 33.40 18.66
CA GLY A 415 -5.27 32.69 17.64
C GLY A 415 -4.43 31.52 18.17
N GLY A 416 -4.50 31.21 19.47
CA GLY A 416 -3.86 30.04 20.07
C GLY A 416 -4.39 28.70 19.51
N HIS A 417 -3.89 27.58 20.02
CA HIS A 417 -4.33 26.25 19.63
C HIS A 417 -4.95 25.46 20.80
N LEU A 418 -5.77 24.46 20.50
CA LEU A 418 -6.45 23.64 21.52
C LEU A 418 -5.49 22.98 22.50
N THR A 419 -4.30 22.58 22.04
CA THR A 419 -3.27 21.94 22.89
C THR A 419 -2.49 22.92 23.76
N HIS A 420 -2.81 24.22 23.69
CA HIS A 420 -2.16 25.26 24.49
C HIS A 420 -3.03 25.64 25.70
N GLY A 421 -3.62 24.66 26.39
CA GLY A 421 -4.33 24.88 27.64
C GLY A 421 -5.85 25.02 27.54
N ASN A 422 -6.48 24.63 26.41
CA ASN A 422 -7.94 24.60 26.37
C ASN A 422 -8.49 23.55 27.35
N LYS A 423 -9.53 23.90 28.14
CA LYS A 423 -10.15 23.04 29.17
C LYS A 423 -10.68 21.70 28.65
N VAL A 424 -11.04 21.59 27.37
CA VAL A 424 -11.49 20.31 26.78
C VAL A 424 -10.33 19.43 26.32
N ASN A 425 -9.10 19.96 26.29
CA ASN A 425 -7.89 19.27 25.88
C ASN A 425 -7.10 18.74 27.09
N PHE A 426 -6.20 17.76 26.89
CA PHE A 426 -5.33 17.23 27.95
C PHE A 426 -4.56 18.35 28.68
N SER A 427 -4.09 19.35 27.93
CA SER A 427 -3.32 20.47 28.46
C SER A 427 -4.11 21.28 29.48
N GLY A 428 -5.36 21.67 29.17
CA GLY A 428 -6.20 22.41 30.12
C GLY A 428 -6.86 21.55 31.20
N ARG A 429 -6.83 20.21 31.06
CA ARG A 429 -7.30 19.27 32.09
C ARG A 429 -6.24 18.97 33.15
N PHE A 430 -4.97 18.91 32.76
CA PHE A 430 -3.88 18.51 33.66
C PHE A 430 -3.09 19.67 34.25
N PHE A 431 -3.06 20.84 33.61
CA PHE A 431 -2.23 21.97 34.02
C PHE A 431 -3.07 23.19 34.41
N GLU A 432 -2.53 24.04 35.28
CA GLU A 432 -3.12 25.35 35.55
C GLU A 432 -2.79 26.31 34.41
N VAL A 433 -3.81 26.91 33.80
CA VAL A 433 -3.63 27.71 32.59
C VAL A 433 -3.84 29.19 32.88
N VAL A 434 -2.86 30.00 32.46
CA VAL A 434 -2.96 31.46 32.39
C VAL A 434 -2.85 31.85 30.92
N HIS A 435 -3.71 32.76 30.46
CA HIS A 435 -3.72 33.19 29.07
C HIS A 435 -3.13 34.59 28.90
N TYR A 436 -2.30 34.75 27.87
CA TYR A 436 -1.96 36.06 27.30
C TYR A 436 -2.69 36.26 25.97
N GLY A 437 -2.80 37.51 25.54
CA GLY A 437 -3.55 37.87 24.35
C GLY A 437 -2.82 38.77 23.37
N VAL A 438 -3.59 39.27 22.43
CA VAL A 438 -3.20 40.37 21.54
C VAL A 438 -3.77 41.68 22.05
N ARG A 439 -3.09 42.77 21.74
CA ARG A 439 -3.60 44.14 21.93
C ARG A 439 -4.78 44.39 21.00
N LYS A 440 -5.79 45.12 21.47
CA LYS A 440 -7.02 45.37 20.71
C LYS A 440 -6.80 46.33 19.56
N GLU A 441 -5.77 47.18 19.65
CA GLU A 441 -5.53 48.31 18.76
C GLU A 441 -4.83 47.90 17.47
N ASP A 442 -3.94 46.90 17.55
CA ASP A 442 -3.10 46.46 16.43
C ASP A 442 -3.08 44.93 16.20
N GLU A 443 -3.82 44.17 17.03
CA GLU A 443 -3.94 42.71 16.98
C GLU A 443 -2.58 42.00 17.06
N ARG A 444 -1.58 42.61 17.71
CA ARG A 444 -0.27 41.99 17.94
C ARG A 444 -0.18 41.46 19.36
N ILE A 445 0.60 40.40 19.55
CA ILE A 445 0.90 39.84 20.88
C ILE A 445 1.32 40.97 21.83
N ASP A 446 0.69 41.00 23.01
CA ASP A 446 1.02 41.94 24.07
C ASP A 446 2.17 41.40 24.91
N TYR A 447 3.41 41.69 24.50
CA TYR A 447 4.61 41.25 25.20
C TYR A 447 4.77 41.87 26.59
N GLU A 448 4.22 43.07 26.82
CA GLU A 448 4.25 43.72 28.13
C GLU A 448 3.30 43.02 29.10
N GLN A 449 2.06 42.76 28.66
CA GLN A 449 1.10 41.95 29.40
C GLN A 449 1.66 40.55 29.67
N LEU A 450 2.24 39.91 28.66
CA LEU A 450 2.84 38.58 28.80
C LEU A 450 3.94 38.58 29.86
N ALA A 451 4.86 39.56 29.83
CA ALA A 451 5.91 39.70 30.84
C ALA A 451 5.34 39.94 32.25
N ALA A 452 4.32 40.79 32.39
CA ALA A 452 3.66 41.04 33.67
C ALA A 452 3.00 39.77 34.23
N LEU A 453 2.26 39.04 33.40
CA LEU A 453 1.64 37.76 33.76
C LEU A 453 2.70 36.71 34.13
N ALA A 454 3.79 36.63 33.38
CA ALA A 454 4.89 35.71 33.66
C ALA A 454 5.50 35.99 35.05
N ARG A 455 5.74 37.26 35.40
CA ARG A 455 6.27 37.65 36.72
C ARG A 455 5.29 37.35 37.85
N GLN A 456 4.01 37.65 37.63
CA GLN A 456 2.94 37.46 38.61
C GLN A 456 2.69 35.97 38.90
N HIS A 457 2.59 35.17 37.84
CA HIS A 457 2.13 33.79 37.95
C HIS A 457 3.27 32.77 37.99
N ARG A 458 4.51 33.16 37.65
CA ARG A 458 5.70 32.30 37.66
C ARG A 458 5.41 30.92 37.04
N PRO A 459 4.96 30.86 35.78
CA PRO A 459 4.62 29.59 35.13
C PRO A 459 5.86 28.71 35.03
N LYS A 460 5.67 27.39 34.97
CA LYS A 460 6.76 26.44 34.67
C LYS A 460 7.11 26.44 33.18
N MET A 461 6.15 26.76 32.33
CA MET A 461 6.36 26.84 30.88
C MET A 461 5.54 27.97 30.26
N ILE A 462 6.17 28.70 29.36
CA ILE A 462 5.50 29.61 28.43
C ILE A 462 5.37 28.86 27.10
N THR A 463 4.16 28.79 26.56
CA THR A 463 3.92 28.21 25.23
C THR A 463 3.57 29.32 24.25
N VAL A 464 4.27 29.34 23.13
CA VAL A 464 4.01 30.23 22.00
C VAL A 464 3.77 29.43 20.73
N GLY A 465 2.80 29.86 19.96
CA GLY A 465 2.40 29.22 18.71
C GLY A 465 0.97 29.61 18.41
N ALA A 466 0.62 29.66 17.14
CA ALA A 466 -0.71 30.11 16.74
C ALA A 466 -1.25 29.31 15.56
N SER A 467 -2.56 29.10 15.60
CA SER A 467 -3.33 28.56 14.47
C SER A 467 -3.84 29.68 13.57
N ALA A 468 -4.18 30.83 14.17
CA ALA A 468 -4.79 31.97 13.48
C ALA A 468 -4.20 33.30 13.95
N TYR A 469 -2.91 33.51 13.69
CA TYR A 469 -2.22 34.77 13.97
C TYR A 469 -1.42 35.21 12.73
N PRO A 470 -1.77 36.34 12.08
CA PRO A 470 -1.24 36.71 10.76
C PRO A 470 0.01 37.59 10.83
N ARG A 471 0.75 37.58 11.94
CA ARG A 471 1.93 38.44 12.17
C ARG A 471 3.14 37.60 12.55
N ILE A 472 4.32 38.21 12.38
CA ILE A 472 5.58 37.62 12.84
C ILE A 472 5.58 37.54 14.36
N ILE A 473 5.99 36.37 14.88
CA ILE A 473 6.20 36.14 16.31
C ILE A 473 7.65 36.50 16.67
N ASN A 474 7.83 37.38 17.66
CA ASN A 474 9.14 37.70 18.22
C ASN A 474 9.55 36.66 19.27
N PHE A 475 10.23 35.59 18.83
CA PHE A 475 10.71 34.52 19.72
C PHE A 475 11.83 34.96 20.67
N ALA A 476 12.65 35.94 20.29
CA ALA A 476 13.71 36.46 21.14
C ALA A 476 13.16 37.08 22.43
N ALA A 477 12.15 37.95 22.31
CA ALA A 477 11.47 38.57 23.44
C ALA A 477 10.83 37.53 24.38
N LEU A 478 10.22 36.48 23.81
CA LEU A 478 9.64 35.39 24.60
C LEU A 478 10.71 34.60 25.35
N GLY A 479 11.84 34.32 24.72
CA GLY A 479 12.98 33.66 25.36
C GLY A 479 13.55 34.49 26.51
N GLU A 480 13.63 35.81 26.35
CA GLU A 480 14.05 36.72 27.42
C GLU A 480 13.07 36.69 28.60
N ILE A 481 11.76 36.79 28.34
CA ILE A 481 10.73 36.73 29.39
C ILE A 481 10.75 35.38 30.12
N ALA A 482 10.86 34.27 29.37
CA ALA A 482 10.93 32.93 29.96
C ALA A 482 12.14 32.78 30.89
N ARG A 483 13.33 33.18 30.42
CA ARG A 483 14.57 33.18 31.22
C ARG A 483 14.47 34.08 32.46
N GLU A 484 13.86 35.25 32.34
CA GLU A 484 13.68 36.19 33.45
C GLU A 484 12.92 35.55 34.63
N VAL A 485 11.88 34.76 34.32
CA VAL A 485 11.04 34.16 35.36
C VAL A 485 11.43 32.73 35.75
N GLY A 486 12.38 32.12 35.03
CA GLY A 486 12.81 30.74 35.21
C GLY A 486 11.84 29.70 34.64
N ALA A 487 11.11 30.05 33.58
CA ALA A 487 10.20 29.16 32.86
C ALA A 487 10.87 28.56 31.62
N LEU A 488 10.43 27.38 31.22
CA LEU A 488 10.76 26.81 29.90
C LEU A 488 9.96 27.53 28.80
N LEU A 489 10.53 27.65 27.61
CA LEU A 489 9.84 28.13 26.41
C LEU A 489 9.60 26.99 25.42
N LEU A 490 8.33 26.71 25.15
CA LEU A 490 7.88 25.82 24.09
C LEU A 490 7.33 26.64 22.90
N ALA A 491 7.98 26.54 21.74
CA ALA A 491 7.53 27.15 20.49
C ALA A 491 6.88 26.11 19.56
N ASP A 492 5.56 26.16 19.41
CA ASP A 492 4.80 25.39 18.44
C ASP A 492 4.72 26.15 17.10
N ILE A 493 5.49 25.70 16.12
CA ILE A 493 5.59 26.33 14.80
C ILE A 493 4.73 25.64 13.74
N ALA A 494 3.75 24.82 14.11
CA ALA A 494 2.98 23.97 13.19
C ALA A 494 2.52 24.68 11.90
N HIS A 495 1.95 25.89 11.99
CA HIS A 495 1.47 26.65 10.83
C HIS A 495 2.59 27.29 10.01
N ILE A 496 3.72 27.64 10.61
CA ILE A 496 4.79 28.41 9.98
C ILE A 496 6.06 27.60 9.74
N ALA A 497 6.03 26.29 9.98
CA ALA A 497 7.20 25.42 9.90
C ALA A 497 7.93 25.50 8.55
N GLY A 498 7.19 25.52 7.44
CA GLY A 498 7.78 25.70 6.11
C GLY A 498 8.44 27.07 5.95
N LEU A 499 7.82 28.13 6.50
CA LEU A 499 8.35 29.50 6.44
C LEU A 499 9.61 29.66 7.29
N VAL A 500 9.66 29.00 8.46
CA VAL A 500 10.86 28.94 9.30
C VAL A 500 11.97 28.19 8.58
N ALA A 501 11.67 27.02 8.02
CA ALA A 501 12.63 26.20 7.27
C ALA A 501 13.24 26.94 6.06
N THR A 502 12.48 27.84 5.42
CA THR A 502 12.97 28.67 4.31
C THR A 502 13.57 30.01 4.74
N GLY A 503 13.62 30.32 6.04
CA GLY A 503 14.10 31.60 6.57
C GLY A 503 13.19 32.80 6.29
N LEU A 504 11.94 32.58 5.88
CA LEU A 504 10.94 33.64 5.63
C LEU A 504 10.19 34.05 6.90
N HIS A 505 10.26 33.23 7.95
CA HIS A 505 9.83 33.59 9.31
C HIS A 505 11.00 33.36 10.27
N PRO A 506 11.22 34.23 11.28
CA PRO A 506 12.25 34.03 12.30
C PRO A 506 12.20 32.64 12.93
N SER A 507 13.38 32.04 13.15
CA SER A 507 13.50 30.73 13.81
C SER A 507 13.39 30.87 15.33
N PRO A 508 12.60 29.99 16.01
CA PRO A 508 12.57 29.94 17.46
C PRO A 508 13.74 29.16 18.09
N VAL A 509 14.48 28.37 17.31
CA VAL A 509 15.49 27.41 17.83
C VAL A 509 16.56 28.08 18.70
N PRO A 510 17.09 29.28 18.38
CA PRO A 510 18.07 29.94 19.25
C PRO A 510 17.49 30.52 20.56
N HIS A 511 16.17 30.50 20.73
CA HIS A 511 15.48 31.22 21.79
C HIS A 511 14.61 30.34 22.69
N ALA A 512 14.12 29.20 22.18
CA ALA A 512 13.23 28.27 22.86
C ALA A 512 13.96 27.02 23.33
N ASP A 513 13.52 26.47 24.46
CA ASP A 513 14.04 25.19 24.99
C ASP A 513 13.50 24.01 24.17
N PHE A 514 12.26 24.12 23.68
CA PHE A 514 11.62 23.12 22.83
C PHE A 514 10.92 23.78 21.65
N VAL A 515 11.03 23.15 20.48
CA VAL A 515 10.28 23.54 19.28
C VAL A 515 9.50 22.32 18.81
N THR A 516 8.19 22.44 18.71
CA THR A 516 7.31 21.39 18.18
C THR A 516 6.70 21.83 16.87
N THR A 517 6.37 20.86 16.02
CA THR A 517 5.66 21.17 14.79
C THR A 517 4.82 20.01 14.24
N THR A 518 3.96 20.33 13.30
CA THR A 518 3.34 19.36 12.38
C THR A 518 4.09 19.29 11.07
N THR A 519 4.15 18.10 10.47
CA THR A 519 4.86 17.92 9.19
C THR A 519 4.01 18.20 7.94
N HIS A 520 2.68 18.30 8.05
CA HIS A 520 1.76 18.35 6.88
C HIS A 520 1.38 19.74 6.35
N LYS A 521 1.44 20.80 7.18
CA LYS A 521 0.93 22.15 6.83
C LYS A 521 1.81 22.87 5.81
N THR A 522 2.43 23.99 6.18
CA THR A 522 3.36 24.71 5.30
C THR A 522 4.62 23.91 4.98
N LEU A 523 4.95 22.88 5.78
CA LEU A 523 6.06 21.96 5.51
C LEU A 523 5.72 20.90 4.43
N ARG A 524 4.44 20.69 4.12
CA ARG A 524 3.94 19.87 3.00
C ARG A 524 4.38 18.39 2.99
N GLY A 525 4.74 17.85 4.16
CA GLY A 525 5.06 16.45 4.38
C GLY A 525 3.84 15.57 4.71
N PRO A 526 4.04 14.36 5.25
CA PRO A 526 2.95 13.49 5.69
C PRO A 526 2.27 14.04 6.96
N ARG A 527 1.17 13.41 7.40
CA ARG A 527 0.63 13.70 8.74
C ARG A 527 1.54 13.07 9.80
N GLY A 528 2.24 13.92 10.55
CA GLY A 528 3.07 13.56 11.69
C GLY A 528 3.35 14.77 12.58
N GLY A 529 4.11 14.54 13.65
CA GLY A 529 4.69 15.56 14.52
C GLY A 529 6.21 15.42 14.62
N LEU A 530 6.85 16.49 15.05
CA LEU A 530 8.29 16.61 15.25
C LEU A 530 8.55 17.37 16.54
#